data_AF-A0A534NDJ2-F1
#
_entry.id   AF-A0A534NDJ2-F1
#
_cell.length_a   1.000
_cell.length_b   1.000
_cell.length_c   1.000
_cell.angle_alpha   90.00
_cell.angle_beta   90.00
_cell.angle_gamma   90.00
#
_symmetry.space_group_name_H-M   'P 1'
#
loop_
_entity.id
_entity.type
_entity.pdbx_description
1 polymer ?
#
loop_
_entity_poly.entity_id
_entity_poly.type
_entity_poly.pdbx_seq_one_letter_code
_entity_poly.pdbx_strand_id
1 'polypeptide(L)'
;MRLLGLLPPVLLALLLGQARPPLRGSRGRADAGPVLLGTDPPGRLRPDPTTADAGTTAQRDGGPDDVHRELQQLRARLEALEQERAQAQQNAQQLQQLVQEMQQLRQQIADAEAQRQAAEQERENRRASVQSGVDALYIAQQRLAGGNSSIEAELDKAQSSFTGQAQRDIEAARVALRNRDLSAARALLSAAISDAQAGR
;
A
#
# COMPACT_ATOMS: atom_id res chain seq x y z
N MET A 1 -37.40 -10.76 -6.29
CA MET A 1 -36.63 -11.02 -5.04
C MET A 1 -35.39 -10.12 -5.09
N ARG A 2 -35.40 -8.80 -4.84
CA ARG A 2 -35.58 -8.02 -3.60
C ARG A 2 -34.94 -8.63 -2.34
N LEU A 3 -33.78 -8.07 -1.97
CA LEU A 3 -33.17 -7.84 -0.63
C LEU A 3 -32.00 -6.87 -0.94
N LEU A 4 -31.95 -5.57 -0.64
CA LEU A 4 -32.36 -4.73 0.50
C LEU A 4 -31.60 -5.07 1.79
N GLY A 5 -30.61 -4.23 2.08
CA GLY A 5 -29.77 -4.16 3.29
C GLY A 5 -28.75 -3.04 3.07
N LEU A 6 -29.04 -1.74 3.27
CA LEU A 6 -29.40 -1.00 4.49
C LEU A 6 -28.17 -0.81 5.42
N LEU A 7 -27.45 0.29 5.14
CA LEU A 7 -26.68 1.26 5.99
C LEU A 7 -26.39 0.92 7.47
N PRO A 8 -25.26 1.40 8.08
CA PRO A 8 -24.96 2.84 8.14
C PRO A 8 -23.47 3.28 8.07
N PRO A 9 -23.22 4.61 7.93
CA PRO A 9 -21.90 5.23 8.00
C PRO A 9 -21.62 5.71 9.43
N VAL A 10 -20.54 5.25 10.05
CA VAL A 10 -20.10 5.81 11.33
C VAL A 10 -19.17 7.00 11.05
N LEU A 11 -19.79 8.17 11.07
CA LEU A 11 -19.20 9.45 11.38
C LEU A 11 -18.64 9.39 12.81
N LEU A 12 -17.33 9.57 12.99
CA LEU A 12 -16.81 10.03 14.28
C LEU A 12 -15.65 11.01 14.04
N ALA A 13 -16.03 12.29 13.99
CA ALA A 13 -15.14 13.38 14.31
C ALA A 13 -14.79 13.30 15.81
N LEU A 14 -13.50 13.24 16.14
CA LEU A 14 -13.03 13.57 17.48
C LEU A 14 -11.89 14.59 17.37
N LEU A 15 -12.28 15.85 17.51
CA LEU A 15 -11.45 17.02 17.71
C LEU A 15 -11.45 17.30 19.21
N LEU A 16 -10.33 17.04 19.89
CA LEU A 16 -9.95 17.54 21.22
C LEU A 16 -8.43 17.25 21.30
N GLY A 17 -7.54 18.23 21.24
CA GLY A 17 -7.35 19.22 22.29
C GLY A 17 -6.62 18.54 23.46
N GLN A 18 -5.33 18.81 23.66
CA GLN A 18 -4.78 19.30 24.93
C GLN A 18 -3.22 19.37 24.92
N ALA A 19 -2.76 20.58 25.23
CA ALA A 19 -1.65 20.93 26.13
C ALA A 19 -0.28 20.24 26.03
N ARG A 20 0.68 21.01 25.49
CA ARG A 20 2.12 20.98 25.84
C ARG A 20 2.34 21.19 27.35
N PRO A 21 3.24 20.42 27.98
CA PRO A 21 4.00 20.90 29.14
C PRO A 21 5.46 21.28 28.76
N PRO A 22 6.10 22.20 29.51
CA PRO A 22 7.44 22.70 29.22
C PRO A 22 8.56 21.77 29.74
N LEU A 23 9.73 21.89 29.11
CA LEU A 23 11.00 21.29 29.52
C LEU A 23 11.44 21.80 30.90
N ARG A 24 11.81 20.87 31.79
CA ARG A 24 12.73 21.13 32.90
C ARG A 24 13.95 20.22 32.76
N GLY A 25 15.10 20.85 32.65
CA GLY A 25 16.40 20.22 32.50
C GLY A 25 16.95 19.59 33.77
N SER A 26 17.73 18.53 33.51
CA SER A 26 19.00 18.17 34.14
C SER A 26 19.08 18.08 35.68
N ARG A 27 18.95 16.83 36.17
CA ARG A 27 19.87 16.32 37.20
C ARG A 27 20.34 14.94 36.76
N GLY A 28 21.65 14.83 36.56
CA GLY A 28 22.30 13.65 36.01
C GLY A 28 22.20 12.43 36.91
N ARG A 29 22.16 11.27 36.27
CA ARG A 29 22.73 10.03 36.79
C ARG A 29 23.12 9.15 35.61
N ALA A 30 24.40 8.82 35.62
CA ALA A 30 25.19 7.94 34.77
C ALA A 30 24.46 7.07 33.73
N ASP A 31 25.00 7.15 32.52
CA ASP A 31 25.00 6.12 31.49
C ASP A 31 25.14 4.71 32.06
N ALA A 32 24.26 3.81 31.61
CA ALA A 32 24.64 2.51 31.08
C ALA A 32 23.43 1.94 30.32
N GLY A 33 23.61 1.78 29.01
CA GLY A 33 22.62 1.29 28.07
C GLY A 33 22.31 -0.23 28.20
N PRO A 34 21.70 -0.80 27.16
CA PRO A 34 20.78 -1.92 27.26
C PRO A 34 21.45 -3.25 27.61
N VAL A 35 20.70 -4.07 28.33
CA VAL A 35 20.99 -5.48 28.62
C VAL A 35 21.19 -6.24 27.30
N LEU A 36 22.46 -6.45 26.95
CA LEU A 36 22.89 -7.41 25.94
C LEU A 36 22.91 -8.80 26.59
N LEU A 37 21.79 -9.51 26.48
CA LEU A 37 21.68 -10.90 26.84
C LEU A 37 22.38 -11.73 25.75
N GLY A 38 23.68 -11.93 25.89
CA GLY A 38 24.46 -12.80 25.01
C GLY A 38 25.94 -12.47 25.05
N THR A 39 26.70 -13.22 25.86
CA THR A 39 28.08 -13.71 25.62
C THR A 39 28.70 -14.19 26.94
N ASP A 40 28.06 -15.17 27.60
CA ASP A 40 28.77 -15.98 28.60
C ASP A 40 29.01 -17.38 28.00
N PRO A 41 30.28 -17.78 27.78
CA PRO A 41 30.61 -19.14 27.37
C PRO A 41 30.34 -20.10 28.55
N PRO A 42 29.71 -21.27 28.34
CA PRO A 42 29.44 -22.19 29.41
C PRO A 42 30.74 -22.87 29.82
N GLY A 43 31.18 -22.62 31.05
CA GLY A 43 32.15 -23.49 31.68
C GLY A 43 33.26 -22.75 32.40
N ARG A 44 32.96 -22.24 33.60
CA ARG A 44 33.88 -22.24 34.75
C ARG A 44 33.10 -22.31 36.06
N LEU A 45 32.66 -23.52 36.41
CA LEU A 45 32.30 -23.82 37.80
C LEU A 45 33.59 -23.99 38.60
N ARG A 46 33.81 -23.10 39.57
CA ARG A 46 34.84 -23.22 40.63
C ARG A 46 34.36 -24.28 41.63
N PRO A 47 35.12 -25.33 41.96
CA PRO A 47 34.78 -26.21 43.07
C PRO A 47 35.25 -25.63 44.42
N ASP A 48 34.35 -25.63 45.41
CA ASP A 48 34.63 -25.36 46.83
C ASP A 48 35.38 -26.54 47.47
N PRO A 49 36.42 -26.33 48.29
CA PRO A 49 37.21 -27.41 48.89
C PRO A 49 36.82 -27.67 50.35
N THR A 50 35.59 -28.07 50.64
CA THR A 50 35.21 -28.56 51.98
C THR A 50 34.01 -29.52 51.93
N THR A 51 34.24 -30.74 51.45
CA THR A 51 33.47 -31.92 51.88
C THR A 51 34.37 -33.14 51.75
N ALA A 52 34.97 -33.52 52.86
CA ALA A 52 35.66 -34.78 53.01
C ALA A 52 34.61 -35.90 53.17
N ASP A 53 34.84 -36.97 52.43
CA ASP A 53 34.53 -38.35 52.80
C ASP A 53 33.06 -38.66 53.14
N ALA A 54 32.24 -38.70 52.10
CA ALA A 54 31.16 -39.69 52.03
C ALA A 54 31.60 -40.69 50.97
N GLY A 55 31.82 -41.92 51.42
CA GLY A 55 32.58 -42.93 50.73
C GLY A 55 32.24 -43.04 49.26
N THR A 56 33.29 -43.33 48.50
CA THR A 56 33.26 -44.05 47.24
C THR A 56 32.02 -44.96 47.21
N THR A 57 30.90 -44.42 46.72
CA THR A 57 30.01 -45.25 45.95
C THR A 57 30.88 -45.56 44.77
N ALA A 58 31.60 -46.68 44.88
CA ALA A 58 31.84 -47.50 43.73
C ALA A 58 30.50 -47.48 43.03
N GLN A 59 30.41 -46.66 41.98
CA GLN A 59 29.43 -46.77 40.94
C GLN A 59 29.49 -48.26 40.68
N ARG A 60 28.53 -48.96 41.27
CA ARG A 60 28.45 -50.40 41.24
C ARG A 60 28.33 -50.60 39.76
N ASP A 61 29.44 -50.98 39.10
CA ASP A 61 29.54 -50.99 37.64
C ASP A 61 28.25 -51.61 37.20
N GLY A 62 27.38 -50.76 36.64
CA GLY A 62 25.99 -51.10 36.41
C GLY A 62 26.10 -52.42 35.69
N GLY A 63 25.60 -53.49 36.30
CA GLY A 63 25.72 -54.81 35.70
C GLY A 63 25.25 -54.68 34.25
N PRO A 64 25.78 -55.43 33.29
CA PRO A 64 25.57 -55.19 31.86
C PRO A 64 24.14 -54.71 31.51
N ASP A 65 23.11 -55.24 32.16
CA ASP A 65 21.72 -54.80 32.15
C ASP A 65 21.44 -53.27 32.32
N ASP A 66 22.11 -52.56 33.21
CA ASP A 66 21.92 -51.11 33.43
C ASP A 66 22.48 -50.27 32.26
N VAL A 67 23.65 -50.64 31.74
CA VAL A 67 24.22 -50.04 30.53
C VAL A 67 23.32 -50.30 29.32
N HIS A 68 22.72 -51.49 29.22
CA HIS A 68 21.75 -51.79 28.17
C HIS A 68 20.48 -50.93 28.29
N ARG A 69 19.99 -50.64 29.50
CA ARG A 69 18.85 -49.74 29.73
C ARG A 69 19.17 -48.29 29.35
N GLU A 70 20.35 -47.79 29.73
CA GLU A 70 20.78 -46.44 29.36
C GLU A 70 20.92 -46.28 27.83
N LEU A 71 21.49 -47.29 27.16
CA LEU A 71 21.56 -47.31 25.69
C LEU A 71 20.17 -47.34 25.04
N GLN A 72 19.21 -48.08 25.60
CA GLN A 72 17.84 -48.08 25.11
C GLN A 72 17.17 -46.70 25.30
N GLN A 73 17.37 -46.04 26.44
CA GLN A 73 16.84 -44.69 26.69
C GLN A 73 17.48 -43.65 25.77
N LEU A 74 18.79 -43.72 25.53
CA LEU A 74 19.48 -42.83 24.59
C LEU A 74 18.97 -43.03 23.16
N ARG A 75 18.74 -44.28 22.73
CA ARG A 75 18.13 -44.57 21.43
C ARG A 75 16.73 -43.98 21.30
N ALA A 76 15.87 -44.18 22.30
CA ALA A 76 14.52 -43.60 22.29
C ALA A 76 14.54 -42.06 22.26
N ARG A 77 15.49 -41.43 22.95
CA ARG A 77 15.68 -39.96 22.91
C ARG A 77 16.19 -39.48 21.56
N LEU A 78 17.10 -40.23 20.92
CA LEU A 78 17.58 -39.91 19.58
C LEU A 78 16.46 -40.02 18.55
N GLU A 79 15.66 -41.07 18.59
CA GLU A 79 14.49 -41.24 17.71
C GLU A 79 13.48 -40.09 17.88
N ALA A 80 13.20 -39.67 19.12
CA ALA A 80 12.32 -38.53 19.38
C ALA A 80 12.89 -37.20 18.83
N LEU A 81 14.19 -36.96 19.01
CA LEU A 81 14.87 -35.77 18.49
C LEU A 81 14.95 -35.77 16.96
N GLU A 82 15.16 -36.93 16.33
CA GLU A 82 15.13 -37.07 14.87
C GLU A 82 13.72 -36.79 14.32
N GLN A 83 12.69 -37.26 15.01
CA GLN A 83 11.30 -36.97 14.64
C GLN A 83 10.96 -35.48 14.77
N GLU A 84 11.39 -34.83 15.87
CA GLU A 84 11.22 -33.38 16.05
C GLU A 84 11.98 -32.58 15.00
N ARG A 85 13.20 -32.99 14.65
CA ARG A 85 13.99 -32.41 13.55
C ARG A 85 13.26 -32.51 12.21
N ALA A 86 12.71 -33.69 11.89
CA ALA A 86 11.95 -33.89 10.66
C ALA A 86 10.71 -32.99 10.61
N GLN A 87 9.99 -32.86 11.73
CA GLN A 87 8.81 -32.00 11.82
C GLN A 87 9.16 -30.52 11.73
N ALA A 88 10.24 -30.08 12.38
CA ALA A 88 10.72 -28.71 12.29
C ALA A 88 11.14 -28.34 10.86
N GLN A 89 11.78 -29.27 10.14
CA GLN A 89 12.15 -29.07 8.73
C GLN A 89 10.91 -28.93 7.84
N GLN A 90 9.89 -29.76 8.03
CA GLN A 90 8.62 -29.65 7.30
C GLN A 90 7.93 -28.31 7.56
N ASN A 91 7.86 -27.89 8.83
CA ASN A 91 7.27 -26.59 9.20
C ASN A 91 8.06 -25.42 8.60
N ALA A 92 9.40 -25.48 8.59
CA ALA A 92 10.24 -24.46 7.98
C ALA A 92 9.98 -24.34 6.46
N GLN A 93 9.80 -25.46 5.76
CA GLN A 93 9.46 -25.47 4.33
C GLN A 93 8.07 -24.85 4.06
N GLN A 94 7.07 -25.20 4.87
CA GLN A 94 5.73 -24.62 4.76
C GLN A 94 5.73 -23.10 5.02
N LEU A 95 6.45 -22.66 6.05
CA LEU A 95 6.61 -21.23 6.33
C LEU A 95 7.32 -20.50 5.19
N GLN A 96 8.34 -21.12 4.58
CA GLN A 96 9.04 -20.54 3.44
C GLN A 96 8.12 -20.39 2.22
N GLN A 97 7.26 -21.37 1.96
CA GLN A 97 6.24 -21.29 0.91
C GLN A 97 5.24 -20.17 1.20
N LEU A 98 4.71 -20.09 2.42
CA LEU A 98 3.76 -19.05 2.81
C LEU A 98 4.38 -17.64 2.70
N VAL A 99 5.65 -17.49 3.06
CA VAL A 99 6.36 -16.20 2.90
C VAL A 99 6.48 -15.83 1.43
N GLN A 100 6.78 -16.79 0.54
CA GLN A 100 6.84 -16.54 -0.90
C GLN A 100 5.47 -16.15 -1.45
N GLU A 101 4.40 -16.85 -1.08
CA GLU A 101 3.03 -16.52 -1.47
C GLU A 101 2.62 -15.12 -0.97
N MET A 102 2.93 -14.79 0.28
CA MET A 102 2.67 -13.46 0.84
C MET A 102 3.45 -12.35 0.12
N GLN A 103 4.70 -12.61 -0.27
CA GLN A 103 5.49 -11.67 -1.06
C GLN A 103 4.88 -11.46 -2.45
N GLN A 104 4.47 -12.54 -3.13
CA GLN A 104 3.80 -12.48 -4.42
C GLN A 104 2.46 -11.72 -4.33
N LEU A 105 1.66 -11.99 -3.30
CA LEU A 105 0.39 -11.29 -3.11
C LEU A 105 0.59 -9.80 -2.83
N ARG A 106 1.59 -9.44 -2.02
CA ARG A 106 1.95 -8.04 -1.78
C ARG A 106 2.38 -7.34 -3.07
N GLN A 107 3.16 -8.02 -3.91
CA GLN A 107 3.56 -7.51 -5.22
C GLN A 107 2.33 -7.24 -6.11
N GLN A 108 1.42 -8.22 -6.20
CA GLN A 108 0.18 -8.09 -6.98
C GLN A 108 -0.71 -6.94 -6.49
N ILE A 109 -0.81 -6.76 -5.17
CA ILE A 109 -1.57 -5.64 -4.59
C ILE A 109 -0.90 -4.31 -4.94
N ALA A 110 0.42 -4.20 -4.78
CA ALA A 110 1.16 -2.99 -5.13
C ALA A 110 1.00 -2.61 -6.61
N ASP A 111 1.07 -3.60 -7.50
CA ASP A 111 0.88 -3.39 -8.95
C ASP A 111 -0.57 -2.98 -9.25
N ALA A 112 -1.56 -3.60 -8.61
CA ALA A 112 -2.96 -3.24 -8.78
C ALA A 112 -3.28 -1.84 -8.24
N GLU A 113 -2.69 -1.45 -7.10
CA GLU A 113 -2.82 -0.11 -6.54
C GLU A 113 -2.15 0.94 -7.42
N ALA A 114 -0.96 0.67 -7.95
CA ALA A 114 -0.27 1.55 -8.89
C ALA A 114 -1.11 1.77 -10.17
N GLN A 115 -1.69 0.70 -10.72
CA GLN A 115 -2.58 0.80 -11.88
C GLN A 115 -3.84 1.62 -11.57
N ARG A 116 -4.44 1.43 -10.38
CA ARG A 116 -5.61 2.22 -9.95
C ARG A 116 -5.27 3.70 -9.84
N GLN A 117 -4.14 4.05 -9.21
CA GLN A 117 -3.70 5.43 -9.08
C GLN A 117 -3.42 6.07 -10.45
N ALA A 118 -2.76 5.34 -11.35
CA ALA A 118 -2.51 5.83 -12.71
C ALA A 118 -3.82 6.07 -13.47
N ALA A 119 -4.78 5.14 -13.39
CA ALA A 119 -6.09 5.29 -14.03
C ALA A 119 -6.92 6.44 -13.42
N GLU A 120 -6.82 6.66 -12.12
CA GLU A 120 -7.47 7.78 -11.44
C GLU A 120 -6.86 9.12 -11.87
N GLN A 121 -5.53 9.22 -11.89
CA GLN A 121 -4.83 10.41 -12.38
C GLN A 121 -5.16 10.70 -13.85
N GLU A 122 -5.23 9.69 -14.71
CA GLU A 122 -5.66 9.86 -16.10
C GLU A 122 -7.10 10.37 -16.20
N ARG A 123 -8.01 9.85 -15.37
CA ARG A 123 -9.40 10.31 -15.34
C ARG A 123 -9.49 11.77 -14.87
N GLU A 124 -8.73 12.15 -13.85
CA GLU A 124 -8.66 13.53 -13.40
C GLU A 124 -8.09 14.46 -14.47
N ASN A 125 -7.00 14.06 -15.12
CA ASN A 125 -6.38 14.81 -16.20
C ASN A 125 -7.35 14.98 -17.38
N ARG A 126 -8.09 13.92 -17.76
CA ARG A 126 -9.14 14.00 -18.80
C ARG A 126 -10.26 14.95 -18.38
N ARG A 127 -10.75 14.87 -17.15
CA ARG A 127 -11.77 15.78 -16.62
C ARG A 127 -11.29 17.23 -16.64
N ALA A 128 -10.06 17.49 -16.22
CA ALA A 128 -9.45 18.81 -16.25
C ALA A 128 -9.29 19.35 -17.68
N SER A 129 -8.87 18.50 -18.63
CA SER A 129 -8.78 18.87 -20.05
C SER A 129 -10.14 19.24 -20.62
N VAL A 130 -11.16 18.40 -20.40
CA VAL A 130 -12.54 18.64 -20.84
C VAL A 130 -13.09 19.95 -20.24
N GLN A 131 -12.86 20.20 -18.95
CA GLN A 131 -13.28 21.46 -18.33
C GLN A 131 -12.56 22.66 -18.97
N SER A 132 -11.25 22.57 -19.18
CA SER A 132 -10.47 23.65 -19.83
C SER A 132 -10.91 23.91 -21.27
N GLY A 133 -11.31 22.85 -22.00
CA GLY A 133 -11.91 22.97 -23.33
C GLY A 133 -13.26 23.66 -23.30
N VAL A 134 -14.12 23.34 -22.33
CA VAL A 134 -15.45 23.99 -22.19
C VAL A 134 -15.28 25.46 -21.85
N ASP A 135 -14.35 25.80 -20.95
CA ASP A 135 -14.05 27.19 -20.60
C ASP A 135 -13.53 27.97 -21.82
N ALA A 136 -12.71 27.35 -22.66
CA ALA A 136 -12.25 27.93 -23.92
C ALA A 136 -13.41 28.20 -24.89
N LEU A 137 -14.37 27.28 -25.02
CA LEU A 137 -15.57 27.49 -25.84
C LEU A 137 -16.44 28.64 -25.32
N TYR A 138 -16.59 28.78 -24.00
CA TYR A 138 -17.31 29.94 -23.42
C TYR A 138 -16.61 31.27 -23.72
N ILE A 139 -15.27 31.32 -23.62
CA ILE A 139 -14.49 32.51 -24.00
C ILE A 139 -14.67 32.83 -25.48
N ALA A 140 -14.63 31.81 -26.35
CA ALA A 140 -14.88 31.97 -27.78
C ALA A 140 -16.28 32.54 -28.06
N GLN A 141 -17.32 32.04 -27.39
CA GLN A 141 -18.69 32.57 -27.51
C GLN A 141 -18.79 34.03 -27.06
N GLN A 142 -18.15 34.41 -25.95
CA GLN A 142 -18.14 35.80 -25.46
C GLN A 142 -17.45 36.74 -26.45
N ARG A 143 -16.30 36.34 -27.02
CA ARG A 143 -15.60 37.13 -28.04
C ARG A 143 -16.42 37.28 -29.31
N LEU A 144 -17.04 36.18 -29.78
CA LEU A 144 -17.95 36.23 -30.92
C LEU A 144 -19.14 37.14 -30.65
N ALA A 145 -19.70 37.14 -29.45
CA ALA A 145 -20.79 38.03 -29.06
C ALA A 145 -20.37 39.51 -29.12
N GLY A 146 -19.13 39.81 -28.71
CA GLY A 146 -18.50 41.13 -28.86
C GLY A 146 -18.06 41.49 -30.30
N GLY A 147 -18.35 40.63 -31.29
CA GLY A 147 -17.99 40.86 -32.69
C GLY A 147 -16.55 40.50 -33.06
N ASN A 148 -15.78 39.91 -32.13
CA ASN A 148 -14.42 39.46 -32.40
C ASN A 148 -14.43 38.00 -32.88
N SER A 149 -14.02 37.79 -34.14
CA SER A 149 -13.89 36.46 -34.75
C SER A 149 -12.54 35.78 -34.51
N SER A 150 -11.59 36.45 -33.83
CA SER A 150 -10.28 35.91 -33.50
C SER A 150 -10.39 34.97 -32.29
N ILE A 151 -10.83 33.75 -32.57
CA ILE A 151 -11.05 32.70 -31.58
C ILE A 151 -10.37 31.38 -31.94
N GLU A 152 -9.53 31.35 -32.97
CA GLU A 152 -8.82 30.14 -33.42
C GLU A 152 -8.11 29.43 -32.26
N ALA A 153 -7.42 30.17 -31.39
CA ALA A 153 -6.65 29.61 -30.27
C ALA A 153 -7.55 28.90 -29.25
N GLU A 154 -8.71 29.48 -28.94
CA GLU A 154 -9.71 28.86 -28.07
C GLU A 154 -10.30 27.61 -28.71
N LEU A 155 -10.56 27.64 -30.01
CA LEU A 155 -11.08 26.49 -30.76
C LEU A 155 -10.04 25.36 -30.85
N ASP A 156 -8.75 25.65 -31.02
CA ASP A 156 -7.68 24.64 -31.00
C ASP A 156 -7.59 23.96 -29.64
N LYS A 157 -7.66 24.75 -28.56
CA LYS A 157 -7.62 24.23 -27.19
C LYS A 157 -8.84 23.37 -26.86
N ALA A 158 -10.01 23.76 -27.36
CA ALA A 158 -11.23 22.97 -27.23
C ALA A 158 -11.14 21.67 -28.04
N GLN A 159 -10.69 21.74 -29.30
CA GLN A 159 -10.59 20.58 -30.20
C GLN A 159 -9.64 19.51 -29.67
N SER A 160 -8.54 19.88 -29.01
CA SER A 160 -7.61 18.91 -28.40
C SER A 160 -8.16 18.23 -27.16
N SER A 161 -9.16 18.83 -26.50
CA SER A 161 -9.76 18.33 -25.27
C SER A 161 -11.01 17.48 -25.50
N PHE A 162 -11.63 17.60 -26.68
CA PHE A 162 -12.87 16.90 -27.02
C PHE A 162 -12.65 15.82 -28.07
N THR A 163 -13.51 14.82 -28.05
CA THR A 163 -13.55 13.75 -29.05
C THR A 163 -14.99 13.50 -29.50
N GLY A 164 -15.17 12.82 -30.64
CA GLY A 164 -16.51 12.45 -31.12
C GLY A 164 -17.31 13.64 -31.67
N GLN A 165 -18.57 13.80 -31.23
CA GLN A 165 -19.49 14.78 -31.82
C GLN A 165 -19.06 16.24 -31.54
N ALA A 166 -18.67 16.55 -30.30
CA ALA A 166 -18.23 17.90 -29.93
C ALA A 166 -17.04 18.39 -30.77
N GLN A 167 -16.12 17.49 -31.14
CA GLN A 167 -15.00 17.81 -32.03
C GLN A 167 -15.48 18.17 -33.45
N ARG A 168 -16.44 17.43 -34.00
CA ARG A 168 -17.02 17.69 -35.32
C ARG A 168 -17.77 19.01 -35.37
N ASP A 169 -18.49 19.35 -34.30
CA ASP A 169 -19.22 20.61 -34.21
C ASP A 169 -18.28 21.82 -34.13
N ILE A 170 -17.12 21.68 -33.46
CA ILE A 170 -16.06 22.71 -33.45
C ILE A 170 -15.47 22.89 -34.86
N GLU A 171 -15.21 21.81 -35.59
CA GLU A 171 -14.73 21.87 -36.96
C GLU A 171 -15.76 22.53 -37.89
N ALA A 172 -17.03 22.19 -37.75
CA ALA A 172 -18.11 22.84 -38.49
C ALA A 172 -18.22 24.33 -38.14
N ALA A 173 -18.07 24.70 -36.86
CA ALA A 173 -18.04 26.09 -36.43
C ALA A 173 -16.88 26.85 -37.08
N ARG A 174 -15.69 26.24 -37.20
CA ARG A 174 -14.54 26.82 -37.92
C ARG A 174 -14.84 27.06 -39.41
N VAL A 175 -15.62 26.20 -40.05
CA VAL A 175 -16.04 26.42 -41.44
C VAL A 175 -17.05 27.57 -41.53
N ALA A 176 -18.02 27.63 -40.62
CA ALA A 176 -18.97 28.74 -40.55
C ALA A 176 -18.29 30.11 -40.35
N LEU A 177 -17.27 30.18 -39.49
CA LEU A 177 -16.46 31.39 -39.30
C LEU A 177 -15.72 31.82 -40.57
N ARG A 178 -15.14 30.86 -41.30
CA ARG A 178 -14.51 31.13 -42.60
C ARG A 178 -15.50 31.66 -43.63
N ASN A 179 -16.74 31.19 -43.58
CA ASN A 179 -17.84 31.66 -44.42
C ASN A 179 -18.50 32.96 -43.90
N ARG A 180 -17.98 33.54 -42.81
CA ARG A 180 -18.52 34.74 -42.13
C ARG A 180 -19.95 34.56 -41.58
N ASP A 181 -20.38 33.33 -41.36
CA ASP A 181 -21.67 33.02 -40.74
C ASP A 181 -21.51 32.90 -39.22
N LEU A 182 -21.60 34.05 -38.55
CA LEU A 182 -21.49 34.13 -37.09
C LEU A 182 -22.66 33.44 -36.37
N SER A 183 -23.85 33.45 -36.97
CA SER A 183 -25.03 32.77 -36.42
C SER A 183 -24.84 31.27 -36.37
N ALA A 184 -24.46 30.66 -37.49
CA ALA A 184 -24.20 29.23 -37.57
C ALA A 184 -23.04 28.83 -36.66
N ALA A 185 -21.96 29.63 -36.63
CA ALA A 185 -20.83 29.36 -35.73
C ALA A 185 -21.25 29.35 -34.26
N ARG A 186 -22.06 30.30 -33.79
CA ARG A 186 -22.56 30.32 -32.40
C ARG A 186 -23.44 29.12 -32.08
N ALA A 187 -24.33 28.73 -32.99
CA ALA A 187 -25.18 27.56 -32.82
C ALA A 187 -24.36 26.27 -32.69
N LEU A 188 -23.38 26.07 -33.58
CA LEU A 188 -22.49 24.91 -33.55
C LEU A 188 -21.61 24.88 -32.30
N LEU A 189 -21.11 26.03 -31.83
CA LEU A 189 -20.37 26.08 -30.57
C LEU A 189 -21.25 25.77 -29.36
N SER A 190 -22.53 26.16 -29.37
CA SER A 190 -23.46 25.80 -28.29
C SER A 190 -23.78 24.30 -28.28
N ALA A 191 -23.92 23.69 -29.46
CA ALA A 191 -24.07 22.24 -29.60
C ALA A 191 -22.81 21.51 -29.10
N ALA A 192 -21.62 21.98 -29.49
CA ALA A 192 -20.35 21.43 -29.02
C ALA A 192 -20.20 21.46 -27.50
N ILE A 193 -20.63 22.55 -26.83
CA ILE A 193 -20.64 22.63 -25.36
C ILE A 193 -21.61 21.62 -24.76
N SER A 194 -22.82 21.51 -25.30
CA SER A 194 -23.83 20.55 -24.85
C SER A 194 -23.32 19.11 -24.97
N ASP A 195 -22.72 18.77 -26.11
CA ASP A 195 -22.19 17.42 -26.37
C ASP A 195 -20.93 17.12 -25.54
N ALA A 196 -20.08 18.13 -25.33
CA ALA A 196 -18.94 18.02 -24.42
C ALA A 196 -19.36 17.82 -22.95
N GLN A 197 -20.53 18.30 -22.55
CA GLN A 197 -21.09 18.08 -21.22
C GLN A 197 -21.83 16.74 -21.13
N ALA A 198 -22.53 16.33 -22.19
CA ALA A 198 -23.23 15.06 -22.27
C ALA A 198 -22.26 13.85 -22.32
N GLY A 199 -21.03 14.05 -22.78
CA GLY A 199 -19.97 13.05 -22.78
C GLY A 199 -19.17 12.92 -21.48
N ARG A 200 -19.54 13.62 -20.39
CA ARG A 200 -18.93 13.51 -19.05
C ARG A 200 -19.52 12.36 -18.24
#